data_AF-A0A7K1GIT9-F1
#
_entry.id   AF-A0A7K1GIT9-F1
#
_cell.length_a   1.000
_cell.length_b   1.000
_cell.length_c   1.000
_cell.angle_alpha   90.00
_cell.angle_beta   90.00
_cell.angle_gamma   90.00
#
_symmetry.space_group_name_H-M   'P 1'
#
loop_
_entity.id
_entity.type
_entity.pdbx_description
1 polymer ?
#
loop_
_entity_poly.entity_id
_entity_poly.type
_entity_poly.pdbx_seq_one_letter_code
_entity_poly.pdbx_strand_id
1 'polypeptide(L)'
;MGIGEKHGTAAYRWTFDNIDQSYNVRHNNQSRPVQSFSNPKPCEMMGPRLFYTFNFSDQHTLNATLKNTKVMTRMAFDSRFLTRLIAFSRQIGLTKLLKNKKI
;
A
#
# COMPACT_ATOMS: atom_id res chain seq x y z
N MET A 1 19.02 7.77 7.48
CA MET A 1 17.69 7.26 7.06
C MET A 1 17.78 5.75 6.94
N GLY A 2 17.71 5.08 8.08
CA GLY A 2 18.02 3.66 8.18
C GLY A 2 17.52 3.11 9.51
N ILE A 3 16.78 2.00 9.42
CA ILE A 3 16.73 0.87 10.37
C ILE A 3 17.05 1.23 11.84
N GLY A 4 16.31 2.15 12.48
CA GLY A 4 16.57 2.44 13.90
C GLY A 4 15.91 3.69 14.48
N GLU A 5 15.49 4.66 13.66
CA GLU A 5 14.67 5.74 14.19
C GLU A 5 13.30 5.20 14.58
N LYS A 6 12.79 5.62 15.76
CA LYS A 6 11.41 5.38 16.18
C LYS A 6 10.46 6.09 15.19
N HIS A 7 10.28 5.51 14.02
CA HIS A 7 9.24 5.82 13.05
C HIS A 7 7.83 5.45 13.59
N GLY A 8 7.72 5.25 14.91
CA GLY A 8 6.65 4.59 15.65
C GLY A 8 5.29 5.25 15.56
N THR A 9 5.23 6.55 15.25
CA THR A 9 3.95 7.25 15.12
C THR A 9 3.81 7.92 13.76
N ALA A 10 4.86 8.57 13.27
CA ALA A 10 4.81 9.28 12.00
C ALA A 10 4.72 8.35 10.78
N ALA A 11 5.49 7.25 10.73
CA ALA A 11 5.40 6.32 9.61
C ALA A 11 4.12 5.50 9.65
N TYR A 12 3.65 5.13 10.85
CA TYR A 12 2.35 4.51 11.00
C TYR A 12 1.23 5.44 10.54
N ARG A 13 1.24 6.70 10.98
CA ARG A 13 0.25 7.72 10.57
C ARG A 13 0.28 7.95 9.06
N TRP A 14 1.47 8.13 8.47
CA TRP A 14 1.62 8.19 7.03
C TRP A 14 1.10 6.93 6.33
N THR A 15 1.36 5.74 6.88
CA THR A 15 0.85 4.47 6.33
C THR A 15 -0.68 4.43 6.38
N PHE A 16 -1.31 4.83 7.49
CA PHE A 16 -2.76 4.92 7.63
C PHE A 16 -3.37 5.97 6.70
N ASP A 17 -2.73 7.13 6.54
CA ASP A 17 -3.16 8.19 5.62
C ASP A 17 -3.04 7.76 4.14
N ASN A 18 -2.15 6.81 3.83
CA ASN A 18 -1.93 6.27 2.49
C ASN A 18 -2.67 4.95 2.23
N ILE A 19 -3.15 4.25 3.26
CA ILE A 19 -3.97 3.03 3.17
C ILE A 19 -5.26 3.30 2.39
N ASP A 20 -5.90 4.47 2.59
CA ASP A 20 -7.13 4.84 1.89
C ASP A 20 -6.88 5.49 0.50
N GLN A 21 -5.64 5.69 0.09
CA GLN A 21 -5.40 6.39 -1.18
C GLN A 21 -5.67 5.49 -2.39
N SER A 22 -6.02 6.14 -3.49
CA SER A 22 -6.01 5.55 -4.83
C SER A 22 -4.91 6.24 -5.60
N TYR A 23 -4.10 5.46 -6.31
CA TYR A 23 -2.96 5.96 -7.07
C TYR A 23 -2.96 5.35 -8.46
N ASN A 24 -2.33 6.06 -9.39
CA ASN A 24 -2.27 5.62 -10.77
C ASN A 24 -1.02 4.81 -11.01
N VAL A 25 -1.18 3.60 -11.54
CA VAL A 25 -0.06 2.77 -12.03
C VAL A 25 -0.03 2.89 -13.54
N ARG A 26 1.13 3.25 -14.08
CA ARG A 26 1.35 3.27 -15.53
C ARG A 26 1.79 1.88 -16.01
N HIS A 27 1.21 1.44 -17.12
CA HIS A 27 1.59 0.21 -17.80
C HIS A 27 1.33 0.36 -19.29
N ASN A 28 2.36 0.19 -20.13
CA ASN A 28 2.26 0.32 -21.60
C ASN A 28 1.51 1.59 -22.04
N ASN A 29 1.94 2.74 -21.54
CA ASN A 29 1.33 4.06 -21.82
C ASN A 29 -0.13 4.23 -21.34
N GLN A 30 -0.71 3.23 -20.65
CA GLN A 30 -2.03 3.32 -20.03
C GLN A 30 -1.89 3.60 -18.54
N SER A 31 -2.67 4.56 -18.04
CA SER A 31 -2.79 4.83 -16.62
C SER A 31 -4.00 4.08 -16.06
N ARG A 32 -3.79 3.23 -15.04
CA ARG A 32 -4.88 2.52 -14.37
C ARG A 32 -4.94 2.94 -12.90
N PRO A 33 -6.12 3.35 -12.39
CA PRO A 33 -6.29 3.62 -10.98
C PRO A 33 -6.21 2.30 -10.20
N VAL A 34 -5.37 2.28 -9.17
CA VAL A 34 -5.22 1.17 -8.23
C VAL A 34 -5.47 1.70 -6.84
N GLN A 35 -6.27 0.98 -6.07
CA GLN A 35 -6.52 1.32 -4.67
C GLN A 35 -5.40 0.76 -3.79
N SER A 36 -4.91 1.55 -2.84
CA SER A 36 -4.06 1.05 -1.77
C SER A 36 -4.80 0.00 -0.95
N PHE A 37 -4.07 -0.99 -0.45
CA PHE A 37 -4.55 -2.16 0.27
C PHE A 37 -5.65 -2.97 -0.45
N SER A 38 -5.59 -2.99 -1.79
CA SER A 38 -6.44 -3.83 -2.64
C SER A 38 -5.61 -4.90 -3.37
N ASN A 39 -6.27 -5.78 -4.12
CA ASN A 39 -5.62 -6.81 -4.94
C ASN A 39 -4.62 -7.70 -4.16
N PRO A 40 -5.10 -8.55 -3.24
CA PRO A 40 -4.25 -9.48 -2.50
C PRO A 40 -3.50 -10.40 -3.46
N LYS A 41 -2.20 -10.58 -3.22
CA LYS A 41 -1.38 -11.59 -3.87
C LYS A 41 -0.83 -12.54 -2.81
N PRO A 42 -1.14 -13.85 -2.87
CA PRO A 42 -0.51 -14.83 -2.00
C PRO A 42 0.97 -14.93 -2.35
N CYS A 43 1.82 -14.95 -1.33
CA CYS A 43 3.25 -15.18 -1.48
C CYS A 43 3.77 -15.91 -0.25
N GLU A 44 4.66 -16.87 -0.49
CA GLU A 44 5.38 -17.58 0.56
C GLU A 44 6.67 -16.83 0.84
N MET A 45 6.58 -15.86 1.75
CA MET A 45 7.74 -15.15 2.26
C MET A 45 7.66 -15.20 3.78
N MET A 46 8.49 -16.06 4.38
CA MET A 46 8.41 -16.40 5.81
C MET A 46 7.03 -16.98 6.19
N GLY A 47 6.53 -17.89 5.34
CA GLY A 47 5.22 -18.55 5.44
C GLY A 47 4.13 -17.93 4.54
N PRO A 48 2.94 -18.55 4.47
CA PRO A 48 1.85 -18.09 3.61
C PRO A 48 1.31 -16.74 4.11
N ARG A 49 1.47 -15.69 3.32
CA ARG A 49 0.96 -14.34 3.61
C ARG A 49 0.33 -13.72 2.37
N LEU A 50 -0.64 -12.83 2.60
CA LEU A 50 -1.27 -12.03 1.56
C LEU A 50 -0.61 -10.65 1.53
N PHE A 51 -0.08 -10.30 0.36
CA PHE A 51 0.53 -9.00 0.11
C PHE A 51 -0.44 -8.13 -0.68
N TYR A 52 -0.64 -6.90 -0.23
CA TYR A 52 -1.60 -5.97 -0.82
C TYR A 52 -0.87 -4.81 -1.49
N THR A 53 -1.49 -4.20 -2.50
CA THR A 53 -0.90 -3.08 -3.23
C THR A 53 -0.76 -1.85 -2.35
N PHE A 54 0.36 -1.13 -2.45
CA PHE A 54 0.56 0.08 -1.66
C PHE A 54 1.27 1.17 -2.44
N ASN A 55 0.92 2.43 -2.15
CA ASN A 55 1.49 3.58 -2.81
C ASN A 55 2.84 3.98 -2.19
N PHE A 56 3.91 3.31 -2.61
CA PHE A 56 5.27 3.77 -2.29
C PHE A 56 5.77 4.78 -3.33
N SER A 57 6.63 5.71 -2.91
CA SER A 57 7.24 6.69 -3.81
C SER A 57 8.15 6.02 -4.85
N ASP A 58 8.92 5.01 -4.43
CA ASP A 58 9.97 4.39 -5.25
C ASP A 58 9.43 3.75 -6.54
N GLN A 59 8.19 3.22 -6.50
CA GLN A 59 7.58 2.62 -7.67
C GLN A 59 7.31 3.64 -8.80
N HIS A 60 7.11 4.92 -8.45
CA HIS A 60 6.90 6.00 -9.43
C HIS A 60 8.20 6.34 -10.14
N THR A 61 9.30 6.41 -9.39
CA THR A 61 10.64 6.60 -9.94
C THR A 61 11.01 5.44 -10.86
N LEU A 62 10.80 4.20 -10.41
CA LEU A 62 11.09 3.01 -11.22
C LEU A 62 10.23 2.90 -12.47
N ASN A 63 8.93 3.23 -12.39
CA ASN A 63 8.04 3.28 -13.57
C ASN A 63 8.46 4.36 -14.58
N ALA A 64 9.03 5.49 -14.12
CA ALA A 64 9.53 6.52 -15.02
C ALA A 64 10.80 6.07 -15.77
N THR A 65 11.65 5.29 -15.11
CA THR A 65 12.89 4.75 -15.69
C THR A 65 12.64 3.54 -16.60
N LEU A 66 11.73 2.64 -16.20
CA LEU A 66 11.44 1.38 -16.91
C LEU A 66 10.12 1.49 -17.69
N LYS A 67 10.16 2.16 -18.85
CA LYS A 67 8.97 2.54 -19.65
C LYS A 67 8.02 1.39 -20.03
N ASN A 68 8.52 0.15 -20.11
CA ASN A 68 7.73 -1.03 -20.55
C ASN A 68 7.56 -2.09 -19.44
N THR A 69 7.87 -1.75 -18.18
CA THR A 69 7.77 -2.70 -17.07
C THR A 69 6.71 -2.24 -16.09
N LYS A 70 5.81 -3.16 -15.70
CA LYS A 70 4.84 -2.90 -14.65
C LYS A 70 5.51 -2.94 -13.28
N VAL A 71 5.82 -1.79 -12.69
CA VAL A 71 6.33 -1.73 -11.31
C VAL A 71 5.17 -1.48 -10.35
N MET A 72 5.00 -2.40 -9.41
CA MET A 72 4.01 -2.30 -8.33
C MET A 72 4.62 -2.79 -7.03
N THR A 73 4.53 -1.98 -6.00
CA THR A 73 4.91 -2.40 -4.65
C THR A 73 3.73 -3.05 -3.93
N ARG A 74 4.01 -4.14 -3.23
CA ARG A 74 3.05 -4.77 -2.33
C ARG A 74 3.67 -4.98 -0.96
N MET A 75 2.87 -4.84 0.08
CA MET A 75 3.30 -5.04 1.46
C MET A 75 2.28 -5.86 2.25
N ALA A 76 2.75 -6.48 3.32
CA ALA A 76 1.96 -7.11 4.36
C ALA A 76 2.50 -6.64 5.71
N PHE A 77 1.65 -6.52 6.72
CA PHE A 77 2.13 -6.32 8.08
C PHE A 77 2.64 -7.63 8.65
N ASP A 78 3.47 -7.54 9.70
CA ASP A 78 3.98 -8.75 10.33
C ASP A 78 2.84 -9.58 10.97
N SER A 79 1.87 -8.87 11.55
CA SER A 79 0.62 -9.48 11.98
C SER A 79 -0.33 -9.75 10.81
N ARG A 80 -0.62 -11.05 10.59
CA ARG A 80 -1.64 -11.51 9.62
C ARG A 80 -3.02 -10.95 9.94
N PHE A 81 -3.35 -10.84 11.24
CA PHE A 81 -4.62 -10.30 11.70
C PHE A 81 -4.75 -8.81 11.34
N LEU A 82 -3.73 -8.01 11.64
CA LEU A 82 -3.71 -6.59 11.31
C LEU A 82 -3.84 -6.37 9.79
N THR A 83 -3.12 -7.15 8.99
CA THR A 83 -3.19 -7.08 7.53
C THR A 83 -4.61 -7.34 7.01
N ARG A 84 -5.28 -8.38 7.53
CA ARG A 84 -6.67 -8.70 7.14
C ARG A 84 -7.66 -7.65 7.63
N LEU A 85 -7.50 -7.13 8.84
CA LEU A 85 -8.35 -6.08 9.39
C LEU A 85 -8.32 -4.82 8.52
N ILE A 86 -7.12 -4.40 8.12
CA ILE A 86 -6.93 -3.22 7.27
C ILE A 86 -7.52 -3.48 5.88
N ALA A 87 -7.23 -4.62 5.27
CA ALA A 87 -7.79 -4.99 3.98
C ALA A 87 -9.34 -5.04 4.02
N PHE A 88 -9.92 -5.59 5.09
CA PHE A 88 -11.37 -5.63 5.28
C PHE A 88 -11.94 -4.22 5.47
N SER A 89 -11.30 -3.37 6.29
CA SER A 89 -11.71 -1.97 6.48
C SER A 89 -11.65 -1.14 5.19
N ARG A 90 -10.72 -1.50 4.29
CA ARG A 90 -10.64 -0.95 2.93
C ARG A 90 -11.79 -1.44 2.07
N GLN A 91 -12.03 -2.75 2.07
CA GLN A 91 -13.06 -3.40 1.27
C GLN A 91 -14.47 -2.89 1.59
N ILE A 92 -14.78 -2.64 2.86
CA ILE A 92 -16.07 -2.11 3.31
C ILE A 92 -16.15 -0.57 3.26
N GLY A 93 -15.09 0.12 2.79
CA GLY A 93 -15.06 1.57 2.67
C GLY A 93 -14.98 2.36 3.99
N LEU A 94 -14.80 1.69 5.14
CA LEU A 94 -14.65 2.34 6.46
C LEU A 94 -13.41 3.24 6.55
N THR A 95 -12.41 2.96 5.74
CA THR A 95 -11.18 3.76 5.61
C THR A 95 -11.44 5.21 5.19
N LYS A 96 -12.52 5.48 4.44
CA LYS A 96 -12.93 6.85 4.09
C LYS A 96 -13.42 7.65 5.30
N LEU A 97 -14.03 6.99 6.29
CA LEU A 97 -14.55 7.64 7.51
C LEU A 97 -13.42 8.03 8.47
N LEU A 98 -12.37 7.20 8.54
CA LEU A 98 -11.18 7.46 9.36
C LEU A 98 -10.37 8.68 8.88
N LYS A 99 -10.47 9.01 7.60
CA LYS A 99 -9.79 10.17 6.99
C LYS A 99 -10.43 11.51 7.40
N ASN A 100 -11.63 11.50 7.97
CA ASN A 100 -12.44 12.69 8.21
C ASN A 100 -12.44 13.16 9.68
N LYS A 101 -11.25 13.36 10.25
CA LYS A 101 -11.06 14.25 11.41
C LYS A 101 -9.82 15.14 11.19
N LYS A 102 -9.98 16.15 10.33
CA LYS A 102 -9.39 17.45 10.63
C LYS A 102 -10.32 18.09 11.67
N ILE A 103 -9.93 18.05 12.94
CA ILE A 103 -10.37 19.01 13.94
C ILE A 103 -9.35 20.14 13.88
#